data_AF-A0A3B9LUK7-F1
#
_entry.id   AF-A0A3B9LUK7-F1
#
_cell.length_a   1.000
_cell.length_b   1.000
_cell.length_c   1.000
_cell.angle_alpha   90.00
_cell.angle_beta   90.00
_cell.angle_gamma   90.00
#
_symmetry.space_group_name_H-M   'P 1'
#
loop_
_entity.id
_entity.type
_entity.pdbx_description
1 polymer ?
#
loop_
_entity_poly.entity_id
_entity_poly.type
_entity_poly.pdbx_seq_one_letter_code
_entity_poly.pdbx_strand_id
1 'polypeptide(L)' 'YEGRPSQTQVERTDVLARELADVVKDFDAWLAKELAGINSELAKKKLETITPLTREEWEKKDDQK' A
#
# COMPACT_ATOMS: atom_id res chain seq x y z
N TYR A 1 -14.45 -18.26 -28.85
CA TYR A 1 -13.67 -18.38 -27.61
C TYR A 1 -14.60 -18.00 -26.47
N GLU A 2 -14.99 -18.95 -25.63
CA GLU A 2 -15.85 -18.68 -24.47
C GLU A 2 -15.02 -17.83 -23.49
N GLY A 3 -15.31 -16.54 -23.38
CA GLY A 3 -14.52 -15.54 -22.64
C GLY A 3 -14.56 -15.69 -21.12
N ARG A 4 -14.68 -16.92 -20.58
CA ARG A 4 -14.65 -17.17 -19.15
C ARG A 4 -13.21 -17.46 -18.70
N PRO A 5 -12.71 -16.82 -17.65
CA PRO A 5 -11.37 -17.08 -17.15
C PRO A 5 -11.17 -18.56 -16.86
N SER A 6 -9.99 -19.09 -17.19
CA SER A 6 -9.65 -20.46 -16.80
C SER A 6 -9.53 -20.54 -15.27
N GLN A 7 -9.73 -21.74 -14.71
CA GLN A 7 -9.60 -21.96 -13.26
C GLN A 7 -8.23 -21.47 -12.73
N THR A 8 -7.16 -21.68 -13.50
CA THR A 8 -5.81 -21.19 -13.20
C THR A 8 -5.71 -19.66 -13.18
N GLN A 9 -6.47 -18.94 -14.01
CA GLN A 9 -6.51 -17.47 -13.98
C GLN A 9 -7.17 -16.95 -12.71
N VAL A 10 -8.26 -17.57 -12.27
CA VAL A 10 -8.95 -17.22 -11.01
C VAL A 10 -8.03 -17.44 -9.81
N GLU A 11 -7.40 -18.62 -9.73
CA GLU A 11 -6.47 -18.95 -8.63
C GLU A 11 -5.28 -17.98 -8.56
N ARG A 12 -4.75 -17.57 -9.71
CA ARG A 12 -3.68 -16.56 -9.75
C ARG A 12 -4.14 -15.20 -9.24
N THR A 13 -5.34 -14.76 -9.59
CA THR A 13 -5.89 -13.51 -9.08
C THR A 13 -6.06 -13.55 -7.56
N ASP A 14 -6.52 -14.68 -7.01
CA ASP A 14 -6.66 -14.86 -5.56
C ASP A 14 -5.31 -14.84 -4.83
N VAL A 15 -4.27 -15.45 -5.41
CA VAL A 15 -2.91 -15.40 -4.86
C VAL A 15 -2.38 -13.96 -4.86
N LEU A 16 -2.51 -13.25 -5.99
CA LEU A 16 -2.07 -11.85 -6.10
C LEU A 16 -2.80 -10.94 -5.10
N ALA A 17 -4.10 -11.17 -4.87
CA ALA A 17 -4.87 -10.40 -3.91
C ALA A 17 -4.37 -10.60 -2.47
N ARG A 18 -3.97 -11.84 -2.11
CA ARG A 18 -3.39 -12.14 -0.80
C ARG A 18 -2.00 -11.55 -0.63
N GLU A 19 -1.14 -11.71 -1.63
CA GLU A 19 0.21 -11.11 -1.60
C GLU A 19 0.14 -9.59 -1.44
N LEU A 20 -0.80 -8.93 -2.13
CA LEU A 20 -1.04 -7.50 -1.96
C LEU A 20 -1.49 -7.16 -0.53
N ALA A 21 -2.43 -7.92 0.03
CA ALA A 21 -2.92 -7.70 1.38
C ALA A 21 -1.82 -7.86 2.43
N ASP A 22 -0.93 -8.85 2.26
CA ASP A 22 0.20 -9.08 3.16
C ASP A 22 1.20 -7.92 3.09
N VAL A 23 1.55 -7.45 1.88
CA VAL A 23 2.43 -6.28 1.71
C VAL A 23 1.84 -5.00 2.32
N VAL A 24 0.53 -4.77 2.14
CA VAL A 24 -0.16 -3.62 2.76
C VAL A 24 -0.08 -3.70 4.28
N LYS A 25 -0.34 -4.87 4.85
CA LYS A 25 -0.28 -5.09 6.30
C LYS A 25 1.13 -4.85 6.86
N ASP A 26 2.15 -5.37 6.19
CA ASP A 26 3.54 -5.18 6.62
C ASP A 26 3.97 -3.71 6.55
N PHE A 27 3.50 -2.99 5.52
CA PHE A 27 3.74 -1.56 5.39
C PHE A 27 3.05 -0.76 6.50
N ASP A 28 1.77 -1.04 6.80
CA ASP A 28 1.03 -0.37 7.87
C ASP A 28 1.68 -0.62 9.24
N ALA A 29 2.14 -1.85 9.50
CA ALA A 29 2.86 -2.20 10.72
C ALA A 29 4.19 -1.44 10.84
N TRP A 30 4.93 -1.31 9.74
CA TRP A 30 6.16 -0.52 9.69
C TRP A 30 5.89 0.97 9.94
N LEU A 31 4.87 1.55 9.30
CA LEU A 31 4.47 2.95 9.50
C LEU A 31 4.13 3.22 10.97
N ALA A 32 3.30 2.36 11.59
CA ALA A 32 2.90 2.51 12.98
C ALA A 32 4.10 2.51 13.95
N LYS A 33 5.17 1.78 13.61
CA LYS A 33 6.36 1.64 14.44
C LYS A 33 7.38 2.76 14.23
N GLU A 34 7.68 3.09 12.98
CA GLU A 34 8.86 3.90 12.63
C GLU A 34 8.53 5.37 12.34
N LEU A 35 7.32 5.67 11.84
CA LEU A 35 6.98 7.02 11.36
C LEU A 35 7.06 8.09 12.46
N ALA A 36 6.64 7.77 13.68
CA ALA A 36 6.69 8.71 14.80
C ALA A 36 8.15 9.13 15.14
N GLY A 37 9.08 8.18 15.07
CA GLY A 37 10.50 8.44 15.27
C GLY A 37 11.08 9.30 14.16
N ILE A 38 10.77 8.97 12.90
CA ILE A 38 11.19 9.74 11.72
C ILE A 38 10.66 11.19 11.81
N ASN A 39 9.37 11.37 12.12
CA ASN A 39 8.77 12.71 12.25
C ASN A 39 9.35 13.51 13.41
N SER A 40 9.76 12.85 14.50
CA SER A 40 10.45 13.51 15.61
C SER A 40 11.82 14.05 15.18
N GLU A 41 12.57 13.30 14.37
CA GLU A 41 13.87 13.75 13.84
C GLU A 41 13.72 14.88 12.80
N LEU A 42 12.66 14.84 11.97
CA LEU A 42 12.33 15.93 11.06
C LEU A 42 11.98 17.22 11.81
N ALA A 43 11.15 17.11 12.87
CA ALA A 43 10.77 18.25 13.69
C ALA A 43 11.96 18.92 14.38
N LYS A 44 12.92 18.14 14.89
CA LYS A 44 14.20 18.66 15.45
C LYS A 44 14.97 19.50 14.43
N LYS A 45 14.86 19.16 13.14
CA LYS A 45 15.50 19.88 12.03
C LYS A 45 14.63 21.00 11.45
N LYS A 46 13.46 21.29 12.04
CA LYS A 46 12.46 22.25 11.52
C LYS A 46 12.00 21.91 10.11
N LEU A 47 11.98 20.62 9.76
CA LEU A 47 11.45 20.11 8.50
C LEU A 47 9.98 19.70 8.67
N GLU A 48 9.27 19.67 7.55
CA GLU A 48 7.89 19.19 7.50
C GLU A 48 7.81 17.69 7.83
N THR A 49 6.79 17.30 8.57
CA THR A 49 6.54 15.91 8.93
C THR A 49 5.95 15.13 7.76
N ILE A 50 6.31 13.86 7.66
CA ILE A 50 5.76 12.96 6.65
C ILE A 50 4.35 12.58 7.06
N THR A 51 3.41 12.79 6.15
CA THR A 51 2.03 12.29 6.23
C THR A 51 1.87 11.19 5.18
N PRO A 52 1.68 9.92 5.59
CA PRO A 52 1.46 8.83 4.65
C PRO A 52 0.15 9.04 3.89
N LEU A 53 0.17 8.69 2.61
CA LEU A 53 -0.99 8.73 1.75
C LEU A 53 -1.87 7.51 2.05
N THR A 54 -3.18 7.69 2.16
CA THR A 54 -4.12 6.57 2.34
C THR A 54 -4.21 5.71 1.09
N ARG A 55 -4.65 4.45 1.24
CA ARG A 55 -4.91 3.53 0.10
C ARG A 55 -5.83 4.18 -0.94
N GLU A 56 -6.93 4.79 -0.49
CA GLU A 56 -7.92 5.43 -1.34
C GLU A 56 -7.35 6.63 -2.12
N GLU A 57 -6.50 7.43 -1.48
CA GLU A 57 -5.82 8.54 -2.14
C GLU A 57 -4.78 8.05 -3.16
N TRP A 58 -4.17 6.88 -2.93
CA TRP A 58 -3.23 6.29 -3.87
C TRP A 58 -3.95 5.79 -5.12
N GLU A 59 -5.05 5.07 -4.95
CA GLU A 59 -5.84 4.55 -6.06
C GLU A 59 -6.37 5.68 -6.94
N LYS A 60 -6.86 6.76 -6.32
CA LYS A 60 -7.28 7.96 -7.05
C LYS A 60 -6.16 8.64 -7.84
N LYS A 61 -4.90 8.52 -7.41
CA LYS A 61 -3.74 9.05 -8.13
C LYS A 61 -3.25 8.10 -9.23
N ASP A 62 -3.40 6.80 -9.05
CA ASP A 62 -3.00 5.79 -10.04
C ASP A 62 -3.99 5.76 -11.22
N ASP A 63 -5.29 5.85 -10.94
CA ASP A 63 -6.36 5.95 -11.95
C ASP A 63 -6.27 7.21 -12.84
N GLN A 64 -5.49 8.22 -12.43
CA GLN A 64 -5.27 9.46 -13.19
C GLN A 64 -4.05 9.40 -14.12
N LYS A 65 -3.34 8.27 -14.20
CA LYS A 65 -2.22 8.05 -15.12
C LYS A 65 -2.63 7.23 -16.34
#